data_AF-A0A0A7MF77-F1
#
_entry.id   AF-A0A0A7MF77-F1
#
_cell.length_a   1.000
_cell.length_b   1.000
_cell.length_c   1.000
_cell.angle_alpha   90.00
_cell.angle_beta   90.00
_cell.angle_gamma   90.00
#
_symmetry.space_group_name_H-M   'P 1'
#
loop_
_entity.id
_entity.type
_entity.pdbx_description
1 polymer ?
#
loop_
_entity_poly.entity_id
_entity_poly.type
_entity_poly.pdbx_seq_one_letter_code
_entity_poly.pdbx_strand_id
1 'polypeptide(L)'
;TTALTLDAVDLQWAIILRIFMLIWYSPVEHVTVRNLTFRGPLDELTEYAFLPLLSSVEQLISLESSMKALTLEHVRNKVYYFNQEILYRQFSEMNIANLTINDAYMPHMLCPNRTSSFQYLNFSHNALTDELFQNCGTLMDLKLLILQKNKFESLRKVSVMTSRMKSLKYLDMSNNLLRHDGADVKCQWAESLTELDLSSNQLADAVFECLPVNIKKLSLQNNQISNIPRGMAELESLEELNLASNRLADLPGCSGFTSLQFLNI
;
A
#
# COMPACT_ATOMS: atom_id res chain seq x y z
N THR A 1 16.45 18.41 8.76
CA THR A 1 15.34 17.99 7.88
C THR A 1 14.71 19.20 7.25
N THR A 2 14.76 19.25 5.92
CA THR A 2 14.17 20.31 5.09
C THR A 2 12.83 19.80 4.56
N ALA A 3 11.77 20.56 4.79
CA ALA A 3 10.42 20.21 4.36
C ALA A 3 9.84 21.31 3.47
N LEU A 4 9.16 20.92 2.41
CA LEU A 4 8.41 21.80 1.52
C LEU A 4 6.97 21.32 1.44
N THR A 5 6.03 22.25 1.64
CA THR A 5 4.61 21.99 1.42
C THR A 5 4.10 22.91 0.33
N LEU A 6 3.49 22.30 -0.70
CA LEU A 6 2.73 22.99 -1.73
C LEU A 6 1.25 22.74 -1.46
N ASP A 7 0.47 23.80 -1.32
CA ASP A 7 -0.98 23.68 -1.10
C ASP A 7 -1.74 24.25 -2.30
N ALA A 8 -2.89 23.65 -2.60
CA ALA A 8 -3.81 24.06 -3.67
C ALA A 8 -3.14 24.19 -5.06
N VAL A 9 -2.40 23.16 -5.48
CA VAL A 9 -1.75 23.12 -6.80
C VAL A 9 -2.77 22.74 -7.88
N ASP A 10 -3.27 23.70 -8.68
CA ASP A 10 -4.10 23.44 -9.88
C ASP A 10 -3.37 23.87 -11.17
N LEU A 11 -2.56 22.96 -11.71
CA LEU A 11 -1.65 23.24 -12.83
C LEU A 11 -1.73 22.16 -13.90
N GLN A 12 -1.20 22.46 -15.09
CA GLN A 12 -1.00 21.43 -16.09
C GLN A 12 0.03 20.40 -15.61
N TRP A 13 -0.15 19.13 -15.98
CA TRP A 13 0.77 18.06 -15.55
C TRP A 13 2.23 18.35 -15.89
N ALA A 14 2.51 18.87 -17.09
CA ALA A 14 3.86 19.25 -17.50
C ALA A 14 4.51 20.31 -16.59
N ILE A 15 3.72 21.22 -16.00
CA ILE A 15 4.21 22.22 -15.05
C ILE A 15 4.48 21.58 -13.70
N ILE A 16 3.61 20.71 -13.23
CA ILE A 16 3.78 19.95 -11.98
C ILE A 16 5.07 19.14 -12.04
N LEU A 17 5.32 18.46 -13.15
CA LEU A 17 6.57 17.73 -13.38
C LEU A 17 7.81 18.62 -13.28
N ARG A 18 7.77 19.81 -13.87
CA ARG A 18 8.88 20.77 -13.77
C ARG A 18 9.13 21.19 -12.33
N ILE A 19 8.07 21.42 -11.55
CA ILE A 19 8.18 21.73 -10.13
C ILE A 19 8.82 20.55 -9.38
N PHE A 20 8.36 19.32 -9.62
CA PHE A 20 8.93 18.13 -8.98
C PHE A 20 10.40 17.92 -9.35
N MET A 21 10.79 18.14 -10.61
CA MET A 21 12.18 18.08 -11.03
C MET A 21 13.05 19.14 -10.31
N LEU A 22 12.58 20.38 -10.21
CA LEU A 22 13.31 21.42 -9.48
C LEU A 22 13.49 21.07 -8.01
N ILE A 23 12.47 20.49 -7.38
CA ILE A 23 12.55 20.05 -5.98
C ILE A 23 13.48 18.83 -5.84
N TRP A 24 13.48 17.92 -6.82
CA TRP A 24 14.33 16.72 -6.82
C TRP A 24 15.83 17.05 -6.72
N TYR A 25 16.24 18.16 -7.35
CA TYR A 25 17.63 18.67 -7.31
C TYR A 25 17.88 19.71 -6.21
N SER A 26 16.92 19.90 -5.31
CA SER A 26 17.04 20.81 -4.17
C SER A 26 17.48 20.04 -2.91
N PRO A 27 17.91 20.72 -1.85
CA PRO A 27 18.23 20.06 -0.58
C PRO A 27 16.98 19.63 0.21
N VAL A 28 15.77 19.67 -0.36
CA VAL A 28 14.52 19.32 0.32
C VAL A 28 14.41 17.81 0.50
N GLU A 29 14.23 17.37 1.75
CA GLU A 29 14.12 15.95 2.10
C GLU A 29 12.67 15.45 2.13
N HIS A 30 11.71 16.31 2.49
CA HIS A 30 10.30 15.94 2.62
C HIS A 30 9.41 16.88 1.80
N VAL A 31 8.65 16.32 0.87
CA VAL A 31 7.74 17.09 0.02
C VAL A 31 6.31 16.64 0.29
N THR A 32 5.44 17.60 0.60
CA THR A 32 4.01 17.38 0.71
C THR A 32 3.28 18.26 -0.29
N VAL A 33 2.39 17.67 -1.07
CA VAL A 33 1.51 18.39 -1.99
C VAL A 33 0.07 18.10 -1.60
N ARG A 34 -0.65 19.14 -1.20
CA ARG A 34 -2.05 19.05 -0.80
C ARG A 34 -2.95 19.62 -1.87
N ASN A 35 -4.14 19.04 -2.03
CA ASN A 35 -5.16 19.51 -2.96
C ASN A 35 -4.63 19.59 -4.40
N LEU A 36 -3.86 18.58 -4.81
CA LEU A 36 -3.24 18.52 -6.14
C LEU A 36 -4.30 18.27 -7.20
N THR A 37 -4.57 19.27 -8.04
CA THR A 37 -5.38 19.08 -9.25
C THR A 37 -4.47 19.19 -10.47
N PHE A 38 -4.47 18.17 -11.31
CA PHE A 38 -3.76 18.23 -12.58
C PHE A 38 -4.70 18.12 -13.78
N ARG A 39 -4.33 18.85 -14.83
CA ARG A 39 -5.09 19.01 -16.08
C ARG A 39 -4.16 18.99 -17.28
N GLY A 40 -4.75 18.98 -18.48
CA GLY A 40 -4.02 18.96 -19.74
C GLY A 40 -3.54 17.55 -20.12
N PRO A 41 -3.04 17.38 -21.35
CA PRO A 41 -2.61 16.08 -21.82
C PRO A 41 -1.42 15.54 -21.01
N LEU A 42 -1.41 14.23 -20.84
CA LEU A 42 -0.31 13.42 -20.36
C LEU A 42 0.42 12.77 -21.55
N ASP A 43 0.44 13.48 -22.70
CA ASP A 43 1.11 13.02 -23.90
C ASP A 43 2.58 12.73 -23.58
N GLU A 44 3.14 11.75 -24.29
CA GLU A 44 4.57 11.49 -24.26
C GLU A 44 5.29 12.82 -24.27
N LEU A 45 6.13 13.05 -23.26
CA LEU A 45 7.12 14.09 -23.35
C LEU A 45 7.98 13.71 -24.54
N THR A 46 7.58 14.13 -25.75
CA THR A 46 8.33 13.89 -26.97
C THR A 46 9.75 14.31 -26.66
N GLU A 47 10.69 13.41 -26.94
CA GLU A 47 12.13 13.56 -26.66
C GLU A 47 12.62 15.00 -26.85
N TYR A 48 12.07 15.70 -27.85
CA TYR A 48 12.41 17.06 -28.26
C TYR A 48 11.95 18.22 -27.36
N ALA A 49 10.99 18.05 -26.45
CA ALA A 49 10.54 19.14 -25.57
C ALA A 49 11.36 19.29 -24.28
N PHE A 50 12.17 18.28 -23.93
CA PHE A 50 13.01 18.23 -22.72
C PHE A 50 14.52 18.10 -23.02
N LEU A 51 14.88 18.10 -24.30
CA LEU A 51 16.22 17.73 -24.80
C LEU A 51 17.40 18.65 -24.48
N PRO A 52 17.29 19.86 -23.87
CA PRO A 52 18.51 20.50 -23.37
C PRO A 52 19.03 19.97 -22.04
N LEU A 53 18.30 19.12 -21.29
CA LEU A 53 18.73 18.84 -19.90
C LEU A 53 18.97 17.39 -19.46
N LEU A 54 18.29 16.33 -19.92
CA LEU A 54 18.67 14.97 -19.48
C LEU A 54 18.19 13.91 -20.48
N SER A 55 19.08 13.03 -20.93
CA SER A 55 18.75 11.88 -21.78
C SER A 55 18.31 10.70 -20.91
N SER A 56 17.06 10.25 -21.07
CA SER A 56 16.42 9.12 -20.35
C SER A 56 15.99 9.37 -18.89
N VAL A 57 14.80 8.88 -18.54
CA VAL A 57 14.27 8.81 -17.16
C VAL A 57 15.22 8.04 -16.22
N GLU A 58 15.99 7.09 -16.76
CA GLU A 58 17.03 6.36 -16.03
C GLU A 58 18.18 7.28 -15.55
N GLN A 59 18.50 8.36 -16.28
CA GLN A 59 19.49 9.35 -15.82
C GLN A 59 18.92 10.32 -14.78
N LEU A 60 17.62 10.64 -14.82
CA LEU A 60 16.97 11.51 -13.83
C LEU A 60 16.94 10.91 -12.42
N ILE A 61 16.73 9.59 -12.32
CA ILE A 61 16.60 8.86 -11.05
C ILE A 61 17.97 8.47 -10.44
N SER A 62 19.03 8.43 -11.26
CA SER A 62 20.39 8.04 -10.83
C SER A 62 21.24 9.19 -10.26
N LEU A 63 20.76 10.44 -10.32
CA LEU A 63 21.37 11.58 -9.65
C LEU A 63 20.93 11.61 -8.17
N GLU A 64 21.90 11.72 -7.26
CA GLU A 64 21.64 11.73 -5.80
C GLU A 64 20.70 12.88 -5.42
N SER A 65 19.42 12.54 -5.21
CA SER A 65 18.44 13.44 -4.64
C SER A 65 18.54 13.44 -3.13
N SER A 66 18.32 14.60 -2.51
CA SER A 66 18.15 14.68 -1.05
C SER A 66 16.77 14.20 -0.60
N MET A 67 15.82 14.02 -1.53
CA MET A 67 14.45 13.65 -1.21
C MET A 67 14.38 12.26 -0.57
N LYS A 68 13.68 12.18 0.57
CA LYS A 68 13.43 10.95 1.33
C LYS A 68 11.95 10.59 1.36
N ALA A 69 11.07 11.59 1.25
CA ALA A 69 9.63 11.39 1.31
C ALA A 69 8.86 12.28 0.32
N LEU A 70 7.89 11.68 -0.36
CA LEU A 70 6.87 12.38 -1.14
C LEU A 70 5.47 12.01 -0.62
N THR A 71 4.65 13.02 -0.37
CA THR A 71 3.26 12.87 0.05
C THR A 71 2.36 13.67 -0.88
N LEU A 72 1.43 13.00 -1.55
CA LEU A 72 0.37 13.61 -2.36
C LEU A 72 -0.98 13.35 -1.70
N GLU A 73 -1.73 14.41 -1.39
CA GLU A 73 -3.03 14.35 -0.72
C GLU A 73 -4.11 15.03 -1.55
N HIS A 74 -5.32 14.46 -1.58
CA HIS A 74 -6.49 15.01 -2.26
C HIS A 74 -6.20 15.30 -3.74
N VAL A 75 -5.78 14.27 -4.47
CA VAL A 75 -5.37 14.37 -5.87
C VAL A 75 -6.60 14.26 -6.78
N ARG A 76 -6.78 15.26 -7.65
CA ARG A 76 -7.86 15.30 -8.64
C ARG A 76 -7.27 15.28 -10.03
N ASN A 77 -7.62 14.24 -10.78
CA ASN A 77 -7.29 14.13 -12.18
C ASN A 77 -8.44 14.68 -13.04
N LYS A 78 -8.20 15.79 -13.75
CA LYS A 78 -9.16 16.36 -14.73
C LYS A 78 -8.82 15.96 -16.18
N VAL A 79 -7.96 14.96 -16.38
CA VAL A 79 -7.54 14.44 -17.68
C VAL A 79 -8.40 13.24 -18.05
N TYR A 80 -9.06 13.30 -19.21
CA TYR A 80 -10.00 12.25 -19.65
C TYR A 80 -9.32 11.02 -20.26
N TYR A 81 -8.12 11.18 -20.82
CA TYR A 81 -7.37 10.10 -21.45
C TYR A 81 -5.88 10.30 -21.24
N PHE A 82 -5.20 9.30 -20.69
CA PHE A 82 -3.76 9.31 -20.52
C PHE A 82 -3.18 7.91 -20.42
N ASN A 83 -1.90 7.77 -20.78
CA ASN A 83 -1.17 6.54 -20.55
C ASN A 83 -0.84 6.39 -19.06
N GLN A 84 -1.58 5.52 -18.38
CA GLN A 84 -1.39 5.22 -16.97
C GLN A 84 0.01 4.66 -16.66
N GLU A 85 0.60 3.93 -17.59
CA GLU A 85 1.94 3.37 -17.43
C GLU A 85 2.99 4.47 -17.26
N ILE A 86 2.95 5.51 -18.11
CA ILE A 86 3.89 6.63 -18.03
C ILE A 86 3.77 7.34 -16.68
N LEU A 87 2.54 7.62 -16.25
CA LEU A 87 2.29 8.32 -14.98
C LEU A 87 2.80 7.53 -13.78
N TYR A 88 2.39 6.26 -13.66
CA TYR A 88 2.73 5.45 -12.49
C TYR A 88 4.19 5.04 -12.47
N ARG A 89 4.85 4.90 -13.63
CA ARG A 89 6.28 4.58 -13.70
C ARG A 89 7.14 5.67 -13.06
N GLN A 90 6.73 6.93 -13.14
CA GLN A 90 7.45 8.03 -12.48
C GLN A 90 7.46 7.89 -10.97
N PHE A 91 6.36 7.42 -10.38
CA PHE A 91 6.25 7.22 -8.94
C PHE A 91 6.84 5.88 -8.48
N SER A 92 6.63 4.80 -9.24
CA SER A 92 7.13 3.46 -8.86
C SER A 92 8.65 3.37 -8.88
N GLU A 93 9.32 4.13 -9.74
CA GLU A 93 10.77 4.10 -9.88
C GLU A 93 11.48 5.14 -8.99
N MET A 94 10.76 5.89 -8.14
CA MET A 94 11.40 6.88 -7.26
C MET A 94 12.34 6.21 -6.27
N ASN A 95 13.58 6.72 -6.19
CA ASN A 95 14.56 6.28 -5.21
C ASN A 95 14.39 7.04 -3.88
N ILE A 96 13.27 6.83 -3.19
CA ILE A 96 12.96 7.44 -1.89
C ILE A 96 12.47 6.38 -0.91
N ALA A 97 12.60 6.65 0.39
CA ALA A 97 12.15 5.71 1.42
C ALA A 97 10.62 5.70 1.60
N ASN A 98 9.97 6.86 1.45
CA ASN A 98 8.56 7.04 1.81
C ASN A 98 7.75 7.62 0.65
N LEU A 99 6.72 6.91 0.20
CA LEU A 99 5.76 7.44 -0.77
C LEU A 99 4.35 7.33 -0.21
N THR A 100 3.63 8.44 -0.23
CA THR A 100 2.20 8.51 0.10
C THR A 100 1.45 9.12 -1.05
N ILE A 101 0.43 8.42 -1.55
CA ILE A 101 -0.53 8.92 -2.52
C ILE A 101 -1.90 8.60 -1.95
N ASN A 102 -2.52 9.56 -1.28
CA ASN A 102 -3.77 9.39 -0.56
C ASN A 102 -4.89 10.22 -1.19
N ASP A 103 -6.10 9.64 -1.24
CA ASP A 103 -7.28 10.28 -1.84
C ASP A 103 -7.03 10.76 -3.27
N ALA A 104 -6.56 9.84 -4.12
CA ALA A 104 -6.19 10.14 -5.52
C ALA A 104 -7.03 9.39 -6.56
N TYR A 105 -8.00 8.57 -6.12
CA TYR A 105 -8.78 7.69 -6.99
C TYR A 105 -7.92 6.80 -7.90
N MET A 106 -6.69 6.48 -7.48
CA MET A 106 -5.72 5.73 -8.26
C MET A 106 -6.18 4.27 -8.46
N PRO A 107 -6.46 3.80 -9.70
CA PRO A 107 -6.89 2.43 -9.95
C PRO A 107 -5.75 1.40 -9.92
N HIS A 108 -4.49 1.81 -10.09
CA HIS A 108 -3.35 0.91 -10.22
C HIS A 108 -2.03 1.59 -9.84
N MET A 109 -0.99 0.83 -9.48
CA MET A 109 0.41 1.26 -9.36
C MET A 109 1.35 0.16 -9.89
N LEU A 110 2.44 0.55 -10.57
CA LEU A 110 3.37 -0.39 -11.18
C LEU A 110 4.36 -0.95 -10.15
N CYS A 111 4.65 -2.25 -10.24
CA CYS A 111 5.81 -2.83 -9.55
C CYS A 111 7.10 -2.18 -10.09
N PRO A 112 8.04 -1.74 -9.23
CA PRO A 112 9.32 -1.19 -9.69
C PRO A 112 10.10 -2.23 -10.51
N ASN A 113 10.74 -1.80 -11.60
CA ASN A 113 11.52 -2.68 -12.48
C ASN A 113 12.81 -3.20 -11.80
N ARG A 114 13.34 -2.45 -10.83
CA ARG A 114 14.55 -2.77 -10.07
C ARG A 114 14.22 -2.77 -8.59
N THR A 115 15.09 -3.39 -7.77
CA THR A 115 14.93 -3.35 -6.31
C THR A 115 14.76 -1.91 -5.84
N SER A 116 13.64 -1.64 -5.18
CA SER A 116 13.29 -0.30 -4.72
C SER A 116 13.80 -0.06 -3.30
N SER A 117 14.08 1.21 -3.01
CA SER A 117 14.44 1.70 -1.67
C SER A 117 13.21 2.01 -0.79
N PHE A 118 11.99 1.79 -1.28
CA PHE A 118 10.77 2.01 -0.51
C PHE A 118 10.77 1.19 0.78
N GLN A 119 10.61 1.89 1.90
CA GLN A 119 10.40 1.32 3.23
C GLN A 119 8.97 1.55 3.72
N TYR A 120 8.32 2.62 3.27
CA TYR A 120 6.97 2.99 3.69
C TYR A 120 6.13 3.41 2.48
N LEU A 121 5.08 2.65 2.20
CA LEU A 121 4.10 2.97 1.17
C LEU A 121 2.73 3.18 1.82
N ASN A 122 2.10 4.31 1.52
CA ASN A 122 0.73 4.58 1.90
C ASN A 122 -0.10 4.99 0.69
N PHE A 123 -0.97 4.08 0.26
CA PHE A 123 -1.92 4.31 -0.83
C PHE A 123 -3.36 4.22 -0.34
N SER A 124 -3.60 4.69 0.89
CA SER A 124 -4.96 4.75 1.44
C SER A 124 -5.90 5.61 0.60
N HIS A 125 -7.19 5.31 0.71
CA HIS A 125 -8.26 6.05 0.04
C HIS A 125 -8.10 6.18 -1.49
N ASN A 126 -7.81 5.07 -2.17
CA ASN A 126 -7.72 5.02 -3.63
C ASN A 126 -8.76 4.08 -4.24
N ALA A 127 -8.55 3.67 -5.49
CA ALA A 127 -9.39 2.72 -6.21
C ALA A 127 -8.62 1.43 -6.56
N LEU A 128 -7.59 1.09 -5.78
CA LEU A 128 -6.72 -0.07 -6.03
C LEU A 128 -7.48 -1.38 -5.81
N THR A 129 -7.12 -2.38 -6.61
CA THR A 129 -7.75 -3.70 -6.61
C THR A 129 -6.71 -4.78 -6.34
N ASP A 130 -7.17 -6.04 -6.31
CA ASP A 130 -6.33 -7.21 -6.06
C ASP A 130 -5.16 -7.40 -7.03
N GLU A 131 -5.18 -6.72 -8.19
CA GLU A 131 -4.10 -6.81 -9.19
C GLU A 131 -2.85 -6.02 -8.79
N LEU A 132 -2.95 -5.15 -7.77
CA LEU A 132 -1.82 -4.37 -7.29
C LEU A 132 -0.66 -5.30 -6.88
N PHE A 133 0.53 -5.03 -7.44
CA PHE A 133 1.78 -5.71 -7.11
C PHE A 133 1.75 -7.24 -7.16
N GLN A 134 0.81 -7.83 -7.91
CA GLN A 134 0.83 -9.27 -8.16
C GLN A 134 2.15 -9.65 -8.85
N ASN A 135 2.82 -10.67 -8.32
CA ASN A 135 4.14 -11.14 -8.76
C ASN A 135 5.28 -10.10 -8.60
N CYS A 136 5.12 -9.07 -7.77
CA CYS A 136 6.17 -8.09 -7.55
C CYS A 136 7.28 -8.64 -6.64
N GLY A 137 8.52 -8.64 -7.15
CA GLY A 137 9.70 -9.17 -6.45
C GLY A 137 10.70 -8.12 -5.99
N THR A 138 10.43 -6.84 -6.20
CA THR A 138 11.40 -5.75 -6.06
C THR A 138 11.21 -4.87 -4.82
N LEU A 139 10.10 -5.04 -4.08
CA LEU A 139 9.78 -4.34 -2.83
C LEU A 139 10.34 -5.07 -1.59
N MET A 140 11.60 -5.51 -1.65
CA MET A 140 12.20 -6.36 -0.60
C MET A 140 12.42 -5.63 0.73
N ASP A 141 12.66 -4.31 0.68
CA ASP A 141 12.96 -3.46 1.84
C ASP A 141 11.71 -2.79 2.45
N LEU A 142 10.53 -3.04 1.86
CA LEU A 142 9.27 -2.46 2.31
C LEU A 142 8.92 -3.01 3.70
N LYS A 143 8.71 -2.11 4.66
CA LYS A 143 8.40 -2.44 6.07
C LYS A 143 6.94 -2.19 6.42
N LEU A 144 6.34 -1.17 5.82
CA LEU A 144 4.98 -0.74 6.12
C LEU A 144 4.24 -0.46 4.82
N LEU A 145 3.08 -1.09 4.67
CA LEU A 145 2.19 -0.92 3.53
C LEU A 145 0.77 -0.61 4.03
N ILE A 146 0.26 0.56 3.65
CA ILE A 146 -1.12 0.96 3.96
C ILE A 146 -1.93 0.97 2.66
N LEU A 147 -2.95 0.10 2.60
CA LEU A 147 -3.90 -0.05 1.51
C LEU A 147 -5.35 0.12 1.99
N GLN A 148 -5.50 0.76 3.15
CA GLN A 148 -6.79 1.12 3.76
C GLN A 148 -7.72 1.83 2.77
N LYS A 149 -9.02 1.51 2.78
CA LYS A 149 -10.03 2.22 1.99
C LYS A 149 -9.77 2.16 0.47
N ASN A 150 -9.56 0.96 -0.04
CA ASN A 150 -9.43 0.64 -1.47
C ASN A 150 -10.56 -0.33 -1.91
N LYS A 151 -10.34 -1.10 -2.97
CA LYS A 151 -11.32 -2.04 -3.57
C LYS A 151 -10.76 -3.47 -3.66
N PHE A 152 -9.98 -3.89 -2.66
CA PHE A 152 -9.51 -5.27 -2.59
C PHE A 152 -10.64 -6.20 -2.19
N GLU A 153 -10.76 -7.34 -2.87
CA GLU A 153 -11.84 -8.32 -2.69
C GLU A 153 -11.30 -9.68 -2.25
N SER A 154 -10.10 -10.08 -2.66
CA SER A 154 -9.55 -11.41 -2.38
C SER A 154 -8.43 -11.38 -1.36
N LEU A 155 -8.68 -11.90 -0.15
CA LEU A 155 -7.65 -12.04 0.88
C LEU A 155 -6.49 -12.92 0.41
N ARG A 156 -6.78 -13.95 -0.40
CA ARG A 156 -5.75 -14.82 -0.96
C ARG A 156 -4.80 -14.05 -1.88
N LYS A 157 -5.33 -13.21 -2.79
CA LYS A 157 -4.48 -12.41 -3.68
C LYS A 157 -3.63 -11.40 -2.90
N VAL A 158 -4.15 -10.85 -1.81
CA VAL A 158 -3.38 -10.00 -0.88
C VAL A 158 -2.23 -10.78 -0.25
N SER A 159 -2.47 -12.01 0.22
CA SER A 159 -1.39 -12.85 0.75
C SER A 159 -0.28 -13.01 -0.29
N VAL A 160 -0.62 -13.46 -1.50
CA VAL A 160 0.33 -13.68 -2.61
C VAL A 160 1.08 -12.40 -2.99
N MET A 161 0.40 -11.24 -3.04
CA MET A 161 1.01 -9.93 -3.29
C MET A 161 2.16 -9.65 -2.31
N THR A 162 1.98 -9.98 -1.03
CA THR A 162 2.97 -9.70 0.01
C THR A 162 4.08 -10.75 0.09
N SER A 163 3.90 -11.94 -0.46
CA SER A 163 4.78 -13.11 -0.28
C SER A 163 6.29 -12.84 -0.49
N ARG A 164 6.66 -11.88 -1.33
CA ARG A 164 8.07 -11.53 -1.64
C ARG A 164 8.61 -10.30 -0.91
N MET A 165 7.76 -9.61 -0.13
CA MET A 165 8.13 -8.43 0.64
C MET A 165 8.85 -8.85 1.93
N LYS A 166 10.13 -9.22 1.81
CA LYS A 166 10.92 -9.86 2.88
C LYS A 166 11.01 -9.04 4.17
N SER A 167 10.88 -7.72 4.11
CA SER A 167 10.97 -6.84 5.28
C SER A 167 9.62 -6.38 5.83
N LEU A 168 8.48 -6.80 5.25
CA LEU A 168 7.17 -6.28 5.59
C LEU A 168 6.78 -6.66 7.03
N LYS A 169 6.56 -5.65 7.88
CA LYS A 169 6.18 -5.81 9.29
C LYS A 169 4.73 -5.46 9.57
N TYR A 170 4.24 -4.42 8.90
CA TYR A 170 2.89 -3.89 9.09
C TYR A 170 2.15 -3.79 7.76
N LEU A 171 0.94 -4.35 7.74
CA LEU A 171 0.02 -4.25 6.62
C LEU A 171 -1.36 -3.79 7.10
N ASP A 172 -1.86 -2.69 6.55
CA ASP A 172 -3.23 -2.22 6.76
C ASP A 172 -4.05 -2.44 5.50
N MET A 173 -5.01 -3.36 5.58
CA MET A 173 -6.01 -3.65 4.54
C MET A 173 -7.43 -3.29 5.00
N SER A 174 -7.56 -2.48 6.05
CA SER A 174 -8.87 -2.16 6.61
C SER A 174 -9.74 -1.39 5.62
N ASN A 175 -11.07 -1.42 5.81
CA ASN A 175 -12.02 -0.70 4.97
C ASN A 175 -11.93 -1.09 3.48
N ASN A 176 -11.75 -2.38 3.18
CA ASN A 176 -11.80 -2.92 1.82
C ASN A 176 -13.07 -3.79 1.66
N LEU A 177 -13.10 -4.63 0.63
CA LEU A 177 -14.21 -5.54 0.33
C LEU A 177 -13.76 -7.01 0.50
N LEU A 178 -12.73 -7.25 1.32
CA LEU A 178 -12.06 -8.56 1.39
C LEU A 178 -13.02 -9.66 1.84
N ARG A 179 -12.95 -10.77 1.11
CA ARG A 179 -13.60 -12.05 1.39
C ARG A 179 -12.55 -13.17 1.34
N HIS A 180 -12.90 -14.30 1.94
CA HIS A 180 -12.17 -15.54 1.81
C HIS A 180 -13.18 -16.68 1.76
N ASP A 181 -13.24 -17.36 0.61
CA ASP A 181 -14.29 -18.34 0.34
C ASP A 181 -13.86 -19.79 0.68
N GLY A 182 -12.78 -19.99 1.45
CA GLY A 182 -12.33 -21.31 1.92
C GLY A 182 -11.82 -22.22 0.79
N ALA A 183 -10.83 -21.75 0.03
CA ALA A 183 -10.27 -22.49 -1.11
C ALA A 183 -9.17 -23.47 -0.68
N ASP A 184 -9.07 -24.63 -1.35
CA ASP A 184 -8.05 -25.68 -1.12
C ASP A 184 -6.58 -25.23 -1.25
N VAL A 185 -6.33 -23.96 -1.63
CA VAL A 185 -4.98 -23.42 -1.84
C VAL A 185 -4.61 -22.49 -0.69
N LYS A 186 -3.58 -22.90 0.06
CA LYS A 186 -3.03 -22.15 1.19
C LYS A 186 -2.63 -20.72 0.81
N CYS A 187 -2.90 -19.79 1.72
CA CYS A 187 -2.43 -18.42 1.63
C CYS A 187 -0.91 -18.34 1.85
N GLN A 188 -0.28 -17.34 1.24
CA GLN A 188 1.18 -17.22 1.19
C GLN A 188 1.60 -15.81 1.60
N TRP A 189 1.66 -15.56 2.89
CA TRP A 189 2.04 -14.25 3.43
C TRP A 189 3.55 -14.04 3.47
N ALA A 190 3.97 -12.78 3.58
CA ALA A 190 5.34 -12.45 3.96
C ALA A 190 5.67 -13.06 5.33
N GLU A 191 6.75 -13.82 5.43
CA GLU A 191 7.18 -14.46 6.70
C GLU A 191 7.53 -13.45 7.79
N SER A 192 7.88 -12.23 7.40
CA SER A 192 8.25 -11.14 8.30
C SER A 192 7.07 -10.39 8.89
N LEU A 193 5.84 -10.61 8.40
CA LEU A 193 4.64 -9.87 8.78
C LEU A 193 4.25 -10.17 10.22
N THR A 194 4.16 -9.12 11.04
CA THR A 194 3.86 -9.22 12.48
C THR A 194 2.58 -8.50 12.87
N GLU A 195 2.15 -7.51 12.09
CA GLU A 195 0.97 -6.70 12.38
C GLU A 195 0.09 -6.60 11.13
N LEU A 196 -1.18 -6.94 11.28
CA LEU A 196 -2.14 -7.03 10.19
C LEU A 196 -3.50 -6.47 10.61
N ASP A 197 -3.95 -5.45 9.90
CA ASP A 197 -5.30 -4.90 10.05
C ASP A 197 -6.18 -5.33 8.87
N LEU A 198 -7.18 -6.15 9.16
CA LEU A 198 -8.23 -6.61 8.24
C LEU A 198 -9.60 -6.08 8.64
N SER A 199 -9.68 -5.06 9.50
CA SER A 199 -10.93 -4.55 10.03
C SER A 199 -11.82 -3.92 8.95
N SER A 200 -13.13 -3.90 9.18
CA SER A 200 -14.12 -3.29 8.27
C SER A 200 -14.03 -3.88 6.85
N ASN A 201 -14.11 -5.21 6.76
CA ASN A 201 -14.13 -5.97 5.51
C ASN A 201 -15.40 -6.87 5.47
N GLN A 202 -15.42 -7.86 4.58
CA GLN A 202 -16.52 -8.81 4.42
C GLN A 202 -16.09 -10.24 4.78
N LEU A 203 -15.14 -10.37 5.71
CA LEU A 203 -14.56 -11.64 6.12
C LEU A 203 -15.53 -12.41 7.02
N ALA A 204 -15.60 -13.71 6.82
CA ALA A 204 -16.35 -14.65 7.65
C ALA A 204 -15.39 -15.69 8.26
N ASP A 205 -15.93 -16.76 8.85
CA ASP A 205 -15.18 -17.76 9.61
C ASP A 205 -13.99 -18.39 8.84
N ALA A 206 -14.09 -18.52 7.52
CA ALA A 206 -13.02 -19.10 6.70
C ALA A 206 -11.73 -18.25 6.70
N VAL A 207 -11.76 -16.99 7.16
CA VAL A 207 -10.56 -16.13 7.27
C VAL A 207 -9.42 -16.80 8.02
N PHE A 208 -9.75 -17.60 9.04
CA PHE A 208 -8.76 -18.23 9.91
C PHE A 208 -7.89 -19.28 9.20
N GLU A 209 -8.33 -19.80 8.04
CA GLU A 209 -7.55 -20.70 7.19
C GLU A 209 -6.46 -19.97 6.38
N CYS A 210 -6.52 -18.64 6.36
CA CYS A 210 -5.71 -17.76 5.52
C CYS A 210 -4.93 -16.71 6.34
N LEU A 211 -4.65 -16.96 7.62
CA LEU A 211 -3.88 -16.03 8.44
C LEU A 211 -2.36 -16.31 8.40
N PRO A 212 -1.51 -15.28 8.54
CA PRO A 212 -0.07 -15.46 8.67
C PRO A 212 0.28 -16.07 10.04
N VAL A 213 1.15 -17.09 10.04
CA VAL A 213 1.53 -17.86 11.26
C VAL A 213 2.29 -17.02 12.29
N ASN A 214 3.15 -16.09 11.84
CA ASN A 214 4.01 -15.28 12.72
C ASN A 214 3.34 -14.00 13.23
N ILE A 215 2.02 -13.88 13.11
CA ILE A 215 1.30 -12.67 13.46
C ILE A 215 1.29 -12.45 14.97
N LYS A 216 1.54 -11.20 15.39
CA LYS A 216 1.50 -10.76 16.79
C LYS A 216 0.28 -9.91 17.08
N LYS A 217 -0.09 -9.02 16.15
CA LYS A 217 -1.27 -8.16 16.27
C LYS A 217 -2.18 -8.35 15.09
N LEU A 218 -3.42 -8.74 15.36
CA LEU A 218 -4.43 -8.98 14.35
C LEU A 218 -5.72 -8.24 14.68
N SER A 219 -6.16 -7.39 13.75
CA SER A 219 -7.47 -6.77 13.80
C SER A 219 -8.40 -7.38 12.76
N LEU A 220 -9.47 -8.01 13.22
CA LEU A 220 -10.60 -8.54 12.46
C LEU A 220 -11.91 -7.82 12.82
N GLN A 221 -11.81 -6.66 13.49
CA GLN A 221 -12.96 -5.87 13.93
C GLN A 221 -13.91 -5.55 12.77
N ASN A 222 -15.22 -5.50 13.02
CA ASN A 222 -16.23 -5.08 12.05
C ASN A 222 -16.19 -5.95 10.77
N ASN A 223 -16.32 -7.26 10.96
CA ASN A 223 -16.45 -8.25 9.89
C ASN A 223 -17.73 -9.08 10.12
N GLN A 224 -17.84 -10.25 9.49
CA GLN A 224 -19.02 -11.13 9.54
C GLN A 224 -18.71 -12.47 10.21
N ILE A 225 -17.71 -12.50 11.10
CA ILE A 225 -17.27 -13.72 11.79
C ILE A 225 -18.31 -14.13 12.83
N SER A 226 -18.77 -15.37 12.76
CA SER A 226 -19.70 -15.98 13.71
C SER A 226 -19.04 -17.00 14.62
N ASN A 227 -17.99 -17.66 14.16
CA ASN A 227 -17.31 -18.71 14.91
C ASN A 227 -15.79 -18.55 14.81
N ILE A 228 -15.11 -18.89 15.91
CA ILE A 228 -13.64 -18.94 15.95
C ILE A 228 -13.26 -20.42 16.04
N PRO A 229 -12.48 -20.95 15.08
CA PRO A 229 -12.11 -22.35 15.07
C PRO A 229 -11.17 -22.67 16.23
N ARG A 230 -11.18 -23.92 16.67
CA ARG A 230 -10.22 -24.41 17.70
C ARG A 230 -8.77 -24.39 17.21
N GLY A 231 -8.55 -24.37 15.89
CA GLY A 231 -7.25 -24.39 15.22
C GLY A 231 -6.41 -23.12 15.36
N MET A 232 -6.84 -22.12 16.14
CA MET A 232 -6.05 -20.93 16.44
C MET A 232 -4.73 -21.21 17.18
N ALA A 233 -4.56 -22.44 17.70
CA ALA A 233 -3.33 -22.88 18.35
C ALA A 233 -2.08 -22.72 17.47
N GLU A 234 -2.22 -22.67 16.14
CA GLU A 234 -1.09 -22.44 15.23
C GLU A 234 -0.56 -20.99 15.26
N LEU A 235 -1.36 -20.03 15.75
CA LEU A 235 -0.95 -18.63 15.91
C LEU A 235 -0.24 -18.41 17.24
N GLU A 236 0.83 -19.16 17.48
CA GLU A 236 1.57 -19.19 18.76
C GLU A 236 2.16 -17.83 19.15
N SER A 237 2.38 -16.95 18.18
CA SER A 237 2.93 -15.60 18.40
C SER A 237 1.88 -14.52 18.63
N LEU A 238 0.58 -14.85 18.57
CA LEU A 238 -0.48 -13.86 18.64
C LEU A 238 -0.62 -13.29 20.07
N GLU A 239 -0.38 -11.99 20.20
CA GLU A 239 -0.38 -11.23 21.45
C GLU A 239 -1.64 -10.35 21.56
N GLU A 240 -2.13 -9.80 20.45
CA GLU A 240 -3.29 -8.91 20.40
C GLU A 240 -4.28 -9.35 19.32
N LEU A 241 -5.53 -9.61 19.72
CA LEU A 241 -6.62 -9.99 18.81
C LEU A 241 -7.83 -9.08 19.03
N ASN A 242 -8.23 -8.38 17.97
CA ASN A 242 -9.45 -7.57 17.97
C ASN A 242 -10.51 -8.19 17.05
N LEU A 243 -11.59 -8.68 17.65
CA LEU A 243 -12.75 -9.29 17.03
C LEU A 243 -14.03 -8.48 17.28
N ALA A 244 -13.93 -7.26 17.82
CA ALA A 244 -15.08 -6.44 18.14
C ALA A 244 -16.01 -6.22 16.94
N SER A 245 -17.30 -6.04 17.20
CA SER A 245 -18.30 -5.78 16.13
C SER A 245 -18.37 -6.90 15.07
N ASN A 246 -18.21 -8.15 15.49
CA ASN A 246 -18.52 -9.34 14.68
C ASN A 246 -19.87 -9.95 15.10
N ARG A 247 -20.19 -11.17 14.65
CA ARG A 247 -21.44 -11.89 14.90
C ARG A 247 -21.23 -13.11 15.81
N LEU A 248 -20.26 -13.01 16.71
CA LEU A 248 -19.82 -14.12 17.57
C LEU A 248 -20.97 -14.59 18.47
N ALA A 249 -21.29 -15.88 18.40
CA ALA A 249 -22.29 -16.50 19.26
C ALA A 249 -21.69 -17.07 20.56
N ASP A 250 -20.39 -17.38 20.54
CA ASP A 250 -19.65 -17.89 21.68
C ASP A 250 -18.20 -17.36 21.65
N LEU A 251 -17.55 -17.40 22.81
CA LEU A 251 -16.14 -17.07 22.96
C LEU A 251 -15.27 -18.25 22.53
N PRO A 252 -14.05 -18.01 22.05
CA PRO A 252 -13.14 -19.11 21.76
C PRO A 252 -12.71 -19.79 23.07
N GLY A 253 -12.59 -21.11 23.05
CA GLY A 253 -11.97 -21.83 24.17
C GLY A 253 -10.52 -21.37 24.36
N CYS A 254 -10.14 -21.10 25.62
CA CYS A 254 -8.83 -20.50 25.96
C CYS A 254 -7.61 -21.36 25.55
N SER A 255 -7.79 -22.63 25.18
CA SER A 255 -6.71 -23.53 24.78
C SER A 255 -6.03 -23.17 23.45
N GLY A 256 -6.65 -22.29 22.64
CA GLY A 256 -6.13 -21.92 21.32
C GLY A 256 -5.21 -20.69 21.27
N PHE A 257 -5.00 -20.00 22.39
CA PHE A 257 -4.34 -18.69 22.42
C PHE A 257 -3.31 -18.61 23.55
N THR A 258 -2.16 -19.24 23.36
CA THR A 258 -1.15 -19.42 24.42
C THR A 258 -0.39 -18.14 24.78
N SER A 259 -0.21 -17.22 23.83
CA SER A 259 0.55 -15.97 24.00
C SER A 259 -0.33 -14.72 24.07
N LEU A 260 -1.65 -14.87 24.02
CA LEU A 260 -2.58 -13.76 23.89
C LEU A 260 -2.65 -12.95 25.19
N GLN A 261 -2.42 -11.65 25.06
CA GLN A 261 -2.41 -10.68 26.16
C GLN A 261 -3.63 -9.77 26.11
N PHE A 262 -4.11 -9.44 24.91
CA PHE A 262 -5.25 -8.57 24.70
C PHE A 262 -6.25 -9.20 23.74
N LEU A 263 -7.50 -9.30 24.19
CA LEU A 263 -8.64 -9.78 23.42
C LEU A 263 -9.76 -8.75 23.49
N ASN A 264 -10.19 -8.24 22.33
CA ASN A 264 -11.34 -7.34 22.23
C ASN A 264 -12.45 -8.05 21.43
N ILE A 265 -13.65 -8.18 21.99
CA ILE A 265 -14.80 -8.90 21.41
C ILE A 265 -16.07 -8.05 21.55
#